data_AF-A0A2V8EUC5-F1
#
_entry.id   AF-A0A2V8EUC5-F1
#
_cell.length_a   1.000
_cell.length_b   1.000
_cell.length_c   1.000
_cell.angle_alpha   90.00
_cell.angle_beta   90.00
_cell.angle_gamma   90.00
#
_symmetry.space_group_name_H-M   'P 1'
#
loop_
_entity.id
_entity.type
_entity.pdbx_description
1 polymer ?
#
loop_
_entity_poly.entity_id
_entity_poly.type
_entity_poly.pdbx_seq_one_letter_code
_entity_poly.pdbx_strand_id
1 'polypeptide(L)'
;MNPFALFAAFALFAASAYAQITAQPPRGPLTPPWDKGIQPISRDSYYNAIACGKQGGANPPCVFYDAGLCKNPDFTLALFTPYKQVAYEVWQAVRNKQEPPTPSYADAQRTRITVGVTPGAGSKNPIARVAITRGGRAVSPITQSLEAGGGGKFIFDFAAFAPTDDVTLELAGRAKTVTCAIDKSVLALLR
;
A
#
# COMPACT_ATOMS: atom_id res chain seq x y z
N MET A 1 -48.92 45.74 -12.24
CA MET A 1 -47.50 45.75 -11.83
C MET A 1 -47.16 44.38 -11.27
N ASN A 2 -46.22 43.71 -11.93
CA ASN A 2 -45.63 42.38 -11.63
C ASN A 2 -44.98 42.30 -10.22
N PRO A 3 -44.48 41.14 -9.72
CA PRO A 3 -44.42 39.81 -10.35
C PRO A 3 -44.74 38.59 -9.46
N PHE A 4 -44.87 37.45 -10.17
CA PHE A 4 -44.74 36.06 -9.73
C PHE A 4 -43.55 35.78 -8.79
N ALA A 5 -43.80 35.00 -7.74
CA ALA A 5 -42.77 34.38 -6.90
C ALA A 5 -42.37 33.01 -7.48
N LEU A 6 -41.12 32.88 -7.91
CA LEU A 6 -40.49 31.60 -8.27
C LEU A 6 -39.99 30.91 -6.99
N PHE A 7 -40.50 29.70 -6.71
CA PHE A 7 -39.88 28.78 -5.76
C PHE A 7 -38.77 28.00 -6.48
N ALA A 8 -37.50 28.29 -6.19
CA ALA A 8 -36.37 27.49 -6.63
C ALA A 8 -36.13 26.35 -5.61
N ALA A 9 -36.54 25.13 -5.96
CA ALA A 9 -36.18 23.94 -5.22
C ALA A 9 -34.72 23.57 -5.54
N PHE A 10 -33.79 23.92 -4.64
CA PHE A 10 -32.42 23.42 -4.68
C PHE A 10 -32.43 21.93 -4.30
N ALA A 11 -32.26 21.06 -5.30
CA ALA A 11 -31.94 19.66 -5.07
C ALA A 11 -30.51 19.57 -4.52
N LEU A 12 -30.39 19.39 -3.20
CA LEU A 12 -29.14 18.97 -2.56
C LEU A 12 -28.80 17.58 -3.07
N PHE A 13 -27.90 17.50 -4.06
CA PHE A 13 -27.18 16.26 -4.34
C PHE A 13 -26.32 15.97 -3.11
N ALA A 14 -26.82 15.10 -2.24
CA ALA A 14 -25.99 14.45 -1.24
C ALA A 14 -24.94 13.62 -2.00
N ALA A 15 -23.76 14.18 -2.20
CA ALA A 15 -22.59 13.39 -2.55
C ALA A 15 -22.41 12.41 -1.38
N SER A 16 -22.74 11.13 -1.60
CA SER A 16 -22.42 10.07 -0.66
C SER A 16 -20.91 10.08 -0.47
N ALA A 17 -20.46 10.73 0.60
CA ALA A 17 -19.12 10.61 1.11
C ALA A 17 -18.96 9.15 1.52
N TYR A 18 -18.47 8.32 0.61
CA TYR A 18 -17.97 7.00 0.98
C TYR A 18 -16.93 7.24 2.07
N ALA A 19 -17.15 6.66 3.25
CA ALA A 19 -16.29 6.85 4.40
C ALA A 19 -14.84 6.55 4.00
N GLN A 20 -13.97 7.55 4.11
CA GLN A 20 -12.54 7.38 3.87
C GLN A 20 -11.99 6.39 4.88
N ILE A 21 -11.31 5.36 4.39
CA ILE A 21 -10.72 4.32 5.24
C ILE A 21 -9.51 4.91 5.96
N THR A 22 -9.26 4.49 7.20
CA THR A 22 -7.99 4.79 7.90
C THR A 22 -7.13 3.53 7.95
N ALA A 23 -5.92 3.63 7.43
CA ALA A 23 -4.93 2.57 7.52
C ALA A 23 -4.62 2.23 8.98
N GLN A 24 -4.53 0.94 9.27
CA GLN A 24 -4.13 0.47 10.58
C GLN A 24 -2.64 0.16 10.57
N PRO A 25 -1.92 0.37 11.69
CA PRO A 25 -0.54 -0.03 11.81
C PRO A 25 -0.40 -1.56 11.69
N PRO A 26 0.79 -2.06 11.36
CA PRO A 26 1.08 -3.50 11.36
C PRO A 26 0.71 -4.18 12.68
N ARG A 27 0.28 -5.45 12.62
CA ARG A 27 -0.13 -6.19 13.81
C ARG A 27 1.08 -6.61 14.64
N GLY A 28 1.18 -6.05 15.84
CA GLY A 28 2.20 -6.42 16.83
C GLY A 28 3.52 -5.67 16.66
N PRO A 29 4.45 -5.85 17.61
CA PRO A 29 5.76 -5.21 17.52
C PRO A 29 6.50 -5.75 16.30
N LEU A 30 7.03 -4.84 15.49
CA LEU A 30 7.86 -5.22 14.37
C LEU A 30 9.28 -5.47 14.89
N THR A 31 9.71 -6.72 14.89
CA THR A 31 11.10 -7.09 15.22
C THR A 31 11.87 -7.37 13.93
N PRO A 32 13.11 -6.91 13.79
CA PRO A 32 13.77 -5.88 14.63
C PRO A 32 13.06 -4.52 14.50
N PRO A 33 13.19 -3.59 15.48
CA PRO A 33 12.51 -2.29 15.45
C PRO A 33 12.77 -1.48 14.18
N TRP A 34 11.79 -0.66 13.78
CA TRP A 34 11.86 0.19 12.59
C TRP A 34 10.90 1.37 12.68
N ASP A 35 11.39 2.53 12.26
CA ASP A 35 10.69 3.81 12.28
C ASP A 35 11.08 4.68 11.06
N LYS A 36 11.73 4.08 10.06
CA LYS A 36 12.35 4.81 8.93
C LYS A 36 11.46 4.88 7.68
N GLY A 37 10.34 4.17 7.68
CA GLY A 37 9.50 3.97 6.49
C GLY A 37 10.19 3.17 5.39
N ILE A 38 9.58 3.12 4.20
CA ILE A 38 10.15 2.38 3.07
C ILE A 38 11.33 3.18 2.50
N GLN A 39 12.50 2.53 2.40
CA GLN A 39 13.73 3.13 1.92
C GLN A 39 14.38 2.27 0.83
N PRO A 40 15.27 2.85 0.00
CA PRO A 40 16.23 2.05 -0.75
C PRO A 40 16.96 1.08 0.19
N ILE A 41 17.20 -0.15 -0.27
CA ILE A 41 17.92 -1.12 0.57
C ILE A 41 19.37 -0.65 0.77
N SER A 42 19.79 -0.59 2.03
CA SER A 42 21.16 -0.38 2.47
C SER A 42 21.74 -1.69 2.96
N ARG A 43 23.04 -1.74 3.24
CA ARG A 43 23.67 -2.92 3.85
C ARG A 43 22.98 -3.29 5.17
N ASP A 44 22.69 -2.29 6.00
CA ASP A 44 22.06 -2.52 7.30
C ASP A 44 20.63 -3.03 7.15
N SER A 45 19.81 -2.41 6.30
CA SER A 45 18.43 -2.86 6.10
C SER A 45 18.35 -4.20 5.36
N TYR A 46 19.35 -4.55 4.55
CA TYR A 46 19.48 -5.87 3.93
C TYR A 46 19.66 -6.98 4.96
N TYR A 47 20.63 -6.86 5.88
CA TYR A 47 20.82 -7.87 6.93
C TYR A 47 19.66 -7.89 7.93
N ASN A 48 19.04 -6.73 8.17
CA ASN A 48 17.82 -6.63 8.96
C ASN A 48 16.66 -7.41 8.33
N ALA A 49 16.48 -7.32 7.01
CA ALA A 49 15.49 -8.08 6.26
C ALA A 49 15.76 -9.59 6.32
N ILE A 50 17.02 -10.03 6.19
CA ILE A 50 17.39 -11.44 6.39
C ILE A 50 17.04 -11.90 7.81
N ALA A 51 17.39 -11.13 8.84
CA ALA A 51 17.08 -11.47 10.22
C ALA A 51 15.56 -11.55 10.46
N CYS A 52 14.80 -10.67 9.83
CA CYS A 52 13.33 -10.72 9.82
C CYS A 52 12.80 -12.02 9.19
N GLY A 53 13.26 -12.38 7.99
CA GLY A 53 12.81 -13.60 7.32
C GLY A 53 13.11 -14.88 8.12
N LYS A 54 14.22 -14.88 8.88
CA LYS A 54 14.61 -15.99 9.76
C LYS A 54 13.70 -16.21 10.97
N GLN A 55 12.81 -15.28 11.31
CA GLN A 55 11.89 -15.44 12.44
C GLN A 55 10.88 -16.59 12.24
N GLY A 56 10.67 -17.04 11.00
CA GLY A 56 9.73 -18.12 10.70
C GLY A 56 8.28 -17.77 11.07
N GLY A 57 7.39 -18.76 11.18
CA GLY A 57 5.98 -18.52 11.50
C GLY A 57 5.11 -18.16 10.29
N ALA A 58 3.78 -18.14 10.49
CA ALA A 58 2.83 -18.08 9.38
C ALA A 58 2.76 -16.70 8.71
N ASN A 59 2.82 -15.61 9.49
CA ASN A 59 2.75 -14.23 8.99
C ASN A 59 3.60 -13.29 9.88
N PRO A 60 4.94 -13.30 9.77
CA PRO A 60 5.79 -12.41 10.56
C PRO A 60 5.45 -10.95 10.30
N PRO A 61 5.20 -10.14 11.35
CA PRO A 61 4.83 -8.73 11.17
C PRO A 61 5.86 -7.94 10.35
N CYS A 62 7.15 -8.27 10.46
CA CYS A 62 8.20 -7.60 9.71
C CYS A 62 8.25 -7.96 8.21
N VAL A 63 7.63 -9.08 7.79
CA VAL A 63 7.50 -9.47 6.36
C VAL A 63 6.15 -8.99 5.80
N PHE A 64 5.10 -9.06 6.61
CA PHE A 64 3.71 -8.80 6.22
C PHE A 64 3.16 -7.54 6.90
N TYR A 65 3.98 -6.50 7.02
CA TYR A 65 3.59 -5.23 7.66
C TYR A 65 2.44 -4.53 6.92
N ASP A 66 2.27 -4.82 5.63
CA ASP A 66 1.20 -4.31 4.78
C ASP A 66 -0.10 -5.13 4.89
N ALA A 67 -0.11 -6.23 5.65
CA ALA A 67 -1.27 -7.10 5.75
C ALA A 67 -2.47 -6.38 6.38
N GLY A 68 -3.51 -6.17 5.55
CA GLY A 68 -4.72 -5.46 5.96
C GLY A 68 -4.60 -3.93 5.90
N LEU A 69 -3.49 -3.39 5.37
CA LEU A 69 -3.38 -1.98 5.03
C LEU A 69 -4.53 -1.58 4.10
N CYS A 70 -5.29 -0.55 4.48
CA CYS A 70 -6.43 -0.05 3.71
C CYS A 70 -7.49 -1.12 3.36
N LYS A 71 -7.73 -2.10 4.25
CA LYS A 71 -8.69 -3.20 4.01
C LYS A 71 -10.07 -2.65 3.63
N ASN A 72 -10.60 -3.14 2.50
CA ASN A 72 -11.89 -2.73 1.95
C ASN A 72 -12.50 -3.88 1.10
N PRO A 73 -13.79 -3.82 0.75
CA PRO A 73 -14.46 -4.91 0.02
C PRO A 73 -14.10 -4.96 -1.47
N ASP A 74 -13.54 -3.89 -2.05
CA ASP A 74 -13.31 -3.80 -3.50
C ASP A 74 -11.92 -4.24 -3.92
N PHE A 75 -10.92 -4.04 -3.05
CA PHE A 75 -9.51 -4.24 -3.37
C PHE A 75 -8.77 -4.87 -2.20
N THR A 76 -7.95 -5.87 -2.52
CA THR A 76 -6.89 -6.37 -1.65
C THR A 76 -5.57 -5.79 -2.11
N LEU A 77 -4.80 -5.23 -1.16
CA LEU A 77 -3.51 -4.62 -1.44
C LEU A 77 -2.37 -5.53 -0.99
N ALA A 78 -1.29 -5.51 -1.75
CA ALA A 78 0.01 -6.04 -1.35
C ALA A 78 1.09 -5.01 -1.68
N LEU A 79 1.97 -4.72 -0.73
CA LEU A 79 3.18 -3.96 -1.00
C LEU A 79 4.33 -4.90 -1.33
N PHE A 80 5.13 -4.53 -2.32
CA PHE A 80 6.43 -5.13 -2.60
C PHE A 80 7.48 -4.03 -2.53
N THR A 81 8.47 -4.23 -1.68
CA THR A 81 9.55 -3.28 -1.42
C THR A 81 10.89 -4.01 -1.46
N PRO A 82 12.02 -3.28 -1.56
CA PRO A 82 13.34 -3.88 -1.45
C PRO A 82 13.54 -4.73 -0.19
N TYR A 83 13.09 -4.22 0.96
CA TYR A 83 13.17 -4.94 2.23
C TYR A 83 12.36 -6.23 2.18
N LYS A 84 11.08 -6.14 1.75
CA LYS A 84 10.18 -7.28 1.73
C LYS A 84 10.63 -8.34 0.74
N GLN A 85 11.23 -7.97 -0.40
CA GLN A 85 11.83 -8.93 -1.32
C GLN A 85 12.84 -9.84 -0.61
N VAL A 86 13.80 -9.25 0.11
CA VAL A 86 14.83 -10.00 0.85
C VAL A 86 14.21 -10.81 1.99
N ALA A 87 13.36 -10.18 2.80
CA ALA A 87 12.78 -10.82 3.96
C ALA A 87 11.84 -11.98 3.59
N TYR A 88 11.06 -11.81 2.52
CA TYR A 88 10.11 -12.82 2.03
C TYR A 88 10.82 -14.03 1.42
N GLU A 89 11.89 -13.84 0.64
CA GLU A 89 12.68 -14.94 0.07
C GLU A 89 13.26 -15.84 1.17
N VAL A 90 13.86 -15.24 2.21
CA VAL A 90 14.37 -15.94 3.39
C VAL A 90 13.24 -16.61 4.16
N TRP A 91 12.13 -15.90 4.39
CA TRP A 91 10.97 -16.44 5.10
C TRP A 91 10.36 -17.66 4.39
N GLN A 92 10.26 -17.63 3.06
CA GLN A 92 9.73 -18.76 2.29
C GLN A 92 10.58 -20.02 2.50
N ALA A 93 11.90 -19.91 2.42
CA ALA A 93 12.81 -21.03 2.66
C ALA A 93 12.66 -21.58 4.10
N VAL A 94 12.67 -20.70 5.10
CA VAL A 94 12.50 -21.09 6.52
C VAL A 94 11.16 -21.79 6.76
N ARG A 95 10.07 -21.25 6.21
CA ARG A 95 8.73 -21.85 6.32
C ARG A 95 8.67 -23.23 5.70
N ASN A 96 9.41 -23.43 4.60
CA ASN A 96 9.53 -24.71 3.90
C ASN A 96 10.59 -25.64 4.51
N LYS A 97 11.17 -25.30 5.67
CA LYS A 97 12.24 -26.05 6.35
C LYS A 97 13.49 -26.26 5.49
N GLN A 98 13.80 -25.27 4.65
CA GLN A 98 15.00 -25.22 3.82
C GLN A 98 16.05 -24.30 4.46
N GLU A 99 17.32 -24.50 4.09
CA GLU A 99 18.39 -23.58 4.46
C GLU A 99 18.07 -22.19 3.87
N PRO A 100 18.09 -21.11 4.68
CA PRO A 100 17.79 -19.78 4.18
C PRO A 100 18.81 -19.35 3.12
N PRO A 101 18.38 -18.89 1.93
CA PRO A 101 19.30 -18.44 0.89
C PRO A 101 20.01 -17.15 1.32
N THR A 102 20.98 -16.73 0.50
CA THR A 102 21.51 -15.37 0.52
C THR A 102 20.87 -14.59 -0.64
N PRO A 103 19.85 -13.75 -0.39
CA PRO A 103 19.17 -13.00 -1.45
C PRO A 103 20.10 -12.04 -2.17
N SER A 104 19.83 -11.74 -3.44
CA SER A 104 20.64 -10.79 -4.21
C SER A 104 20.48 -9.35 -3.70
N TYR A 105 21.54 -8.79 -3.11
CA TYR A 105 21.56 -7.38 -2.69
C TYR A 105 21.40 -6.43 -3.89
N ALA A 106 22.06 -6.74 -5.01
CA ALA A 106 22.01 -5.92 -6.22
C ALA A 106 20.60 -5.84 -6.81
N ASP A 107 19.84 -6.95 -6.79
CA ASP A 107 18.46 -6.94 -7.28
C ASP A 107 17.55 -6.19 -6.32
N ALA A 108 17.72 -6.35 -5.01
CA ALA A 108 16.99 -5.56 -4.03
C ALA A 108 17.25 -4.05 -4.20
N GLN A 109 18.47 -3.61 -4.55
CA GLN A 109 18.78 -2.20 -4.83
C GLN A 109 18.06 -1.64 -6.06
N ARG A 110 17.72 -2.50 -7.04
CA ARG A 110 16.99 -2.10 -8.25
C ARG A 110 15.49 -2.03 -8.03
N THR A 111 14.99 -2.69 -7.00
CA THR A 111 13.56 -2.72 -6.66
C THR A 111 13.05 -1.34 -6.24
N ARG A 112 11.83 -1.04 -6.68
CA ARG A 112 11.04 0.12 -6.29
C ARG A 112 9.78 -0.34 -5.55
N ILE A 113 8.98 0.60 -5.05
CA ILE A 113 7.79 0.28 -4.30
C ILE A 113 6.69 -0.12 -5.28
N THR A 114 6.20 -1.35 -5.20
CA THR A 114 5.04 -1.79 -5.99
C THR A 114 3.83 -1.94 -5.10
N VAL A 115 2.74 -1.25 -5.43
CA VAL A 115 1.40 -1.52 -4.92
C VAL A 115 0.76 -2.53 -5.87
N GLY A 116 0.63 -3.77 -5.43
CA GLY A 116 -0.20 -4.77 -6.08
C GLY A 116 -1.65 -4.60 -5.63
N VAL A 117 -2.57 -4.57 -6.60
CA VAL A 117 -4.00 -4.49 -6.37
C VAL A 117 -4.65 -5.71 -6.98
N THR A 118 -5.37 -6.47 -6.16
CA THR A 118 -6.23 -7.57 -6.60
C THR A 118 -7.68 -7.22 -6.28
N PRO A 119 -8.66 -7.50 -7.16
CA PRO A 119 -10.06 -7.30 -6.82
C PRO A 119 -10.44 -8.11 -5.56
N GLY A 120 -11.24 -7.50 -4.70
CA GLY A 120 -11.89 -8.19 -3.61
C GLY A 120 -12.86 -9.26 -4.14
N ALA A 121 -13.10 -10.30 -3.34
CA ALA A 121 -13.99 -11.39 -3.73
C ALA A 121 -15.38 -10.86 -4.10
N GLY A 122 -15.82 -11.14 -5.33
CA GLY A 122 -17.12 -10.67 -5.86
C GLY A 122 -17.20 -9.18 -6.20
N SER A 123 -16.10 -8.41 -6.07
CA SER A 123 -16.09 -7.01 -6.47
C SER A 123 -16.28 -6.87 -7.99
N LYS A 124 -17.09 -5.89 -8.38
CA LYS A 124 -17.32 -5.49 -9.77
C LYS A 124 -16.61 -4.17 -10.09
N ASN A 125 -15.65 -3.77 -9.27
CA ASN A 125 -14.93 -2.50 -9.39
C ASN A 125 -13.48 -2.75 -9.84
N PRO A 126 -13.22 -3.05 -11.12
CA PRO A 126 -11.86 -3.27 -11.59
C PRO A 126 -11.03 -1.99 -11.42
N ILE A 127 -9.78 -2.14 -10.98
CA ILE A 127 -8.87 -1.00 -10.77
C ILE A 127 -8.53 -0.35 -12.12
N ALA A 128 -8.52 0.99 -12.14
CA ALA A 128 -8.11 1.76 -13.30
C ALA A 128 -6.86 2.59 -13.02
N ARG A 129 -6.71 3.09 -11.80
CA ARG A 129 -5.57 3.92 -11.38
C ARG A 129 -5.35 3.83 -9.88
N VAL A 130 -4.10 3.91 -9.46
CA VAL A 130 -3.70 4.20 -8.08
C VAL A 130 -2.94 5.52 -8.05
N ALA A 131 -3.23 6.38 -7.08
CA ALA A 131 -2.50 7.61 -6.84
C ALA A 131 -2.32 7.84 -5.33
N ILE A 132 -1.33 8.65 -4.96
CA ILE A 132 -1.10 9.06 -3.58
C ILE A 132 -1.20 10.57 -3.50
N THR A 133 -2.06 11.10 -2.65
CA THR A 133 -2.16 12.54 -2.41
C THR A 133 -1.44 12.91 -1.12
N ARG A 134 -0.53 13.89 -1.18
CA ARG A 134 0.21 14.42 -0.03
C ARG A 134 0.19 15.95 -0.07
N GLY A 135 -0.29 16.59 1.00
CA GLY A 135 -0.40 18.05 1.04
C GLY A 135 -1.17 18.64 -0.15
N GLY A 136 -2.23 17.95 -0.62
CA GLY A 136 -3.01 18.35 -1.79
C GLY A 136 -2.36 18.10 -3.15
N ARG A 137 -1.15 17.52 -3.20
CA ARG A 137 -0.46 17.16 -4.46
C ARG A 137 -0.58 15.67 -4.72
N ALA A 138 -1.05 15.33 -5.92
CA ALA A 138 -1.08 13.95 -6.38
C ALA A 138 0.32 13.49 -6.82
N VAL A 139 0.69 12.30 -6.38
CA VAL A 139 1.87 11.53 -6.76
C VAL A 139 1.38 10.32 -7.52
N SER A 140 1.70 10.26 -8.81
CA SER A 140 1.35 9.15 -9.69
C SER A 140 2.43 8.06 -9.68
N PRO A 141 2.08 6.81 -9.98
CA PRO A 141 3.06 5.76 -10.19
C PRO A 141 3.95 6.08 -11.39
N ILE A 142 5.23 5.75 -11.30
CA ILE A 142 6.20 5.83 -12.41
C ILE A 142 5.90 4.80 -13.50
N THR A 143 5.24 3.70 -13.14
CA THR A 143 4.80 2.68 -14.08
C THR A 143 3.53 2.03 -13.57
N GLN A 144 2.58 1.77 -14.46
CA GLN A 144 1.39 1.01 -14.13
C GLN A 144 1.16 -0.10 -15.14
N SER A 145 0.68 -1.23 -14.66
CA SER A 145 0.24 -2.36 -15.49
C SER A 145 -1.11 -2.82 -14.96
N LEU A 146 -2.13 -2.80 -15.81
CA LEU A 146 -3.45 -3.30 -15.50
C LEU A 146 -3.56 -4.76 -15.96
N GLU A 147 -4.15 -5.60 -15.12
CA GLU A 147 -4.30 -7.03 -15.39
C GLU A 147 -5.72 -7.33 -15.87
N ALA A 148 -5.88 -8.29 -16.78
CA ALA A 148 -7.18 -8.66 -17.36
C ALA A 148 -8.21 -9.08 -16.30
N GLY A 149 -7.76 -9.58 -15.15
CA GLY A 149 -8.60 -9.92 -14.00
C GLY A 149 -9.17 -8.73 -13.23
N GLY A 150 -8.92 -7.48 -13.66
CA GLY A 150 -9.40 -6.27 -12.98
C GLY A 150 -8.50 -5.78 -11.85
N GLY A 151 -7.32 -6.38 -11.68
CA GLY A 151 -6.25 -5.94 -10.79
C GLY A 151 -5.17 -5.14 -11.51
N GLY A 152 -4.04 -4.92 -10.83
CA GLY A 152 -2.90 -4.25 -11.43
C GLY A 152 -1.71 -4.09 -10.51
N LYS A 153 -0.60 -3.64 -11.07
CA LYS A 153 0.64 -3.31 -10.37
C LYS A 153 1.01 -1.86 -10.66
N PHE A 154 1.27 -1.11 -9.59
CA PHE A 154 1.55 0.32 -9.65
C PHE A 154 2.87 0.58 -8.95
N ILE A 155 3.89 0.96 -9.70
CA ILE A 155 5.25 1.16 -9.21
C ILE A 155 5.43 2.64 -8.87
N PHE A 156 5.88 2.93 -7.66
CA PHE A 156 6.18 4.26 -7.16
C PHE A 156 7.65 4.38 -6.78
N ASP A 157 8.15 5.60 -6.81
CA ASP A 157 9.42 5.93 -6.18
C ASP A 157 9.26 6.06 -4.65
N PHE A 158 10.37 6.01 -3.92
CA PHE A 158 10.39 5.99 -2.45
C PHE A 158 9.75 7.22 -1.83
N ALA A 159 9.89 8.39 -2.46
CA ALA A 159 9.32 9.64 -1.97
C ALA A 159 7.79 9.57 -1.80
N ALA A 160 7.09 8.74 -2.57
CA ALA A 160 5.63 8.60 -2.48
C ALA A 160 5.15 8.05 -1.13
N PHE A 161 5.98 7.23 -0.47
CA PHE A 161 5.69 6.61 0.83
C PHE A 161 6.59 7.13 1.97
N ALA A 162 7.43 8.14 1.71
CA ALA A 162 8.30 8.70 2.74
C ALA A 162 7.46 9.23 3.92
N PRO A 163 7.81 8.94 5.18
CA PRO A 163 7.01 9.28 6.36
C PRO A 163 7.19 10.75 6.78
N THR A 164 7.02 11.70 5.84
CA THR A 164 7.18 13.14 6.10
C THR A 164 5.87 13.79 6.53
N ASP A 165 4.75 13.31 5.99
CA ASP A 165 3.39 13.79 6.24
C ASP A 165 2.41 12.64 6.00
N ASP A 166 1.18 12.82 6.45
CA ASP A 166 0.07 11.92 6.14
C ASP A 166 -0.18 11.90 4.62
N VAL A 167 -0.63 10.76 4.13
CA VAL A 167 -0.99 10.60 2.72
C VAL A 167 -2.38 9.99 2.57
N THR A 168 -3.01 10.27 1.44
CA THR A 168 -4.22 9.55 1.02
C THR A 168 -3.89 8.67 -0.16
N LEU A 169 -4.06 7.36 -0.01
CA LEU A 169 -4.01 6.41 -1.11
C LEU A 169 -5.39 6.37 -1.80
N GLU A 170 -5.40 6.70 -3.08
CA GLU A 170 -6.59 6.68 -3.94
C GLU A 170 -6.58 5.45 -4.83
N LEU A 171 -7.56 4.57 -4.65
CA LEU A 171 -7.80 3.39 -5.47
C LEU A 171 -8.97 3.68 -6.39
N ALA A 172 -8.69 4.27 -7.54
CA ALA A 172 -9.69 4.64 -8.53
C ALA A 172 -10.04 3.42 -9.39
N GLY A 173 -11.14 2.76 -9.04
CA GLY A 173 -11.75 1.73 -9.88
C GLY A 173 -12.71 2.32 -10.91
N ARG A 174 -13.11 1.51 -11.89
CA ARG A 174 -14.01 1.95 -12.98
C ARG A 174 -15.44 2.23 -12.52
N ALA A 175 -15.88 1.62 -11.43
CA ALA A 175 -17.21 1.84 -10.88
C ALA A 175 -17.20 2.91 -9.78
N LYS A 176 -16.16 2.93 -8.94
CA LYS A 176 -15.99 3.93 -7.86
C LYS A 176 -14.54 4.01 -7.40
N THR A 177 -14.24 5.11 -6.71
CA THR A 177 -12.94 5.32 -6.04
C THR A 177 -13.06 4.97 -4.57
N VAL A 178 -12.07 4.24 -4.06
CA VAL A 178 -11.89 3.98 -2.62
C VAL A 178 -10.69 4.79 -2.15
N THR A 179 -10.85 5.56 -1.07
CA THR A 179 -9.79 6.37 -0.49
C THR A 179 -9.36 5.81 0.86
N CYS A 180 -8.06 5.87 1.14
CA CYS A 180 -7.47 5.43 2.40
C CYS A 180 -6.50 6.48 2.93
N ALA A 181 -6.81 7.08 4.08
CA ALA A 181 -5.86 7.88 4.85
C ALA A 181 -4.80 6.98 5.49
N ILE A 182 -3.54 7.35 5.35
CA ILE A 182 -2.39 6.69 5.95
C ILE A 182 -1.61 7.74 6.73
N ASP A 183 -1.66 7.65 8.05
CA ASP A 183 -0.91 8.54 8.94
C ASP A 183 0.60 8.36 8.76
N LYS A 184 1.36 9.43 8.96
CA LYS A 184 2.83 9.42 8.91
C LYS A 184 3.44 8.38 9.85
N SER A 185 2.79 8.12 10.99
CA SER A 185 3.22 7.11 11.95
C SER A 185 3.08 5.70 11.40
N VAL A 186 2.05 5.42 10.58
CA VAL A 186 1.90 4.15 9.89
C VAL A 186 2.91 4.03 8.77
N LEU A 187 3.14 5.11 7.99
CA LEU A 187 4.18 5.15 6.96
C LEU A 187 5.56 4.82 7.52
N ALA A 188 5.90 5.33 8.72
CA ALA A 188 7.17 5.09 9.38
C ALA A 188 7.42 3.61 9.72
N LEU A 189 6.36 2.81 9.85
CA LEU A 189 6.44 1.38 10.18
C LEU A 189 6.58 0.47 8.95
N LEU A 190 6.31 0.99 7.74
CA LEU A 190 6.48 0.25 6.48
C LEU A 190 7.97 0.07 6.15
N ARG A 191 8.34 -0.98 5.41
CA ARG A 191 9.75 -1.36 5.15
C ARG A 191 10.01 -1.72 3.70
#